data_AF-A0A831YQM4-F1
#
_entry.id   AF-A0A831YQM4-F1
#
_cell.length_a   1.000
_cell.length_b   1.000
_cell.length_c   1.000
_cell.angle_alpha   90.00
_cell.angle_beta   90.00
_cell.angle_gamma   90.00
#
_symmetry.space_group_name_H-M   'P 1'
#
loop_
_entity.id
_entity.type
_entity.pdbx_description
1 polymer ?
#
loop_
_entity_poly.entity_id
_entity_poly.type
_entity_poly.pdbx_seq_one_letter_code
_entity_poly.pdbx_strand_id
1 'polypeptide(L)'
;LKAVGIGRHSPDEILELGAWSLTALSEMLGNTSFMMGHRPTSVDAIVFAMLAQILTPFFDSPLRRRAESLPNLVAFAERMMAGYYPEFAPELREAA
;
A
#
# COMPACT_ATOMS: atom_id res chain seq x y z
N LEU A 1 -32.07 6.28 -0.96
CA LEU A 1 -30.97 5.54 -0.29
C LEU A 1 -30.03 6.55 0.37
N LYS A 2 -29.57 6.33 1.61
CA LYS A 2 -28.44 7.09 2.19
C LYS A 2 -27.15 6.30 1.94
N ALA A 3 -26.10 6.96 1.48
CA ALA A 3 -24.81 6.30 1.25
C ALA A 3 -24.15 5.87 2.57
N VAL A 4 -23.38 4.78 2.54
CA VAL A 4 -22.68 4.20 3.69
C VAL A 4 -21.21 3.94 3.37
N GLY A 5 -20.37 3.85 4.39
CA GLY A 5 -18.94 3.59 4.25
C GLY A 5 -18.25 4.69 3.45
N ILE A 6 -17.45 4.29 2.46
CA ILE A 6 -16.73 5.22 1.59
C ILE A 6 -17.66 6.09 0.74
N GLY A 7 -18.89 5.62 0.44
CA GLY A 7 -19.83 6.33 -0.43
C GLY A 7 -20.43 7.60 0.16
N ARG A 8 -20.15 7.93 1.43
CA ARG A 8 -20.55 9.20 2.05
C ARG A 8 -19.58 10.34 1.76
N HIS A 9 -18.41 10.04 1.22
CA HIS A 9 -17.33 10.98 0.97
C HIS A 9 -17.30 11.41 -0.49
N SER A 10 -16.87 12.66 -0.73
CA SER A 10 -16.58 13.12 -2.08
C SER A 10 -15.34 12.40 -2.64
N PRO A 11 -15.13 12.37 -3.97
CA PRO A 11 -13.93 11.79 -4.56
C PRO A 11 -12.62 12.37 -3.98
N ASP A 12 -12.58 13.67 -3.71
CA ASP A 12 -11.41 14.34 -3.13
C ASP A 12 -11.19 13.91 -1.67
N GLU A 13 -12.27 13.81 -0.88
CA GLU A 13 -12.19 13.33 0.50
C GLU A 13 -11.71 11.86 0.56
N ILE A 14 -12.14 11.03 -0.38
CA ILE A 14 -11.69 9.63 -0.49
C ILE A 14 -10.18 9.59 -0.76
N LEU A 15 -9.70 10.44 -1.66
CA LEU A 15 -8.27 10.53 -1.97
C LEU A 15 -7.46 10.99 -0.75
N GLU A 16 -7.91 12.02 -0.06
CA GLU A 16 -7.24 12.54 1.14
C GLU A 16 -7.19 11.49 2.26
N LEU A 17 -8.30 10.80 2.53
CA LEU A 17 -8.33 9.72 3.53
C LEU A 17 -7.37 8.57 3.16
N GLY A 18 -7.27 8.23 1.87
CA GLY A 18 -6.29 7.27 1.37
C GLY A 18 -4.85 7.75 1.57
N ALA A 19 -4.56 8.99 1.22
CA ALA A 19 -3.24 9.59 1.36
C ALA A 19 -2.78 9.68 2.84
N TRP A 20 -3.70 9.99 3.74
CA TRP A 20 -3.45 9.97 5.19
C TRP A 20 -3.17 8.56 5.69
N SER A 21 -3.93 7.58 5.22
CA SER A 21 -3.70 6.16 5.58
C SER A 21 -2.31 5.69 5.13
N LEU A 22 -1.89 6.04 3.92
CA LEU A 22 -0.53 5.74 3.43
C LEU A 22 0.55 6.41 4.28
N THR A 23 0.34 7.68 4.66
CA THR A 23 1.29 8.41 5.52
C THR A 23 1.41 7.74 6.88
N ALA A 24 0.29 7.39 7.51
CA ALA A 24 0.27 6.69 8.80
C ALA A 24 0.94 5.30 8.73
N LEU A 25 0.72 4.54 7.65
CA LEU A 25 1.40 3.26 7.44
C LEU A 25 2.92 3.43 7.26
N SER A 26 3.34 4.46 6.54
CA SER A 26 4.76 4.77 6.34
C SER A 26 5.43 5.15 7.67
N GLU A 27 4.77 5.97 8.49
CA GLU A 27 5.26 6.32 9.83
C GLU A 27 5.29 5.12 10.77
N MET A 28 4.25 4.27 10.75
CA MET A 28 4.17 3.05 11.55
C MET A 28 5.27 2.05 11.18
N LEU A 29 5.57 1.89 9.89
CA LEU A 29 6.68 1.05 9.43
C LEU A 29 8.03 1.66 9.84
N GLY A 30 8.18 2.97 9.68
CA GLY A 30 9.43 3.67 9.96
C GLY A 30 10.63 2.99 9.29
N ASN A 31 11.57 2.51 10.13
CA ASN A 31 12.78 1.82 9.70
C ASN A 31 12.73 0.28 9.95
N THR A 32 11.58 -0.29 10.32
CA THR A 32 11.45 -1.74 10.54
C THR A 32 11.18 -2.49 9.24
N SER A 33 11.47 -3.80 9.24
CA SER A 33 11.18 -4.66 8.09
C SER A 33 9.70 -5.06 8.01
N PHE A 34 8.96 -5.03 9.11
CA PHE A 34 7.55 -5.40 9.16
C PHE A 34 6.83 -4.50 10.17
N MET A 35 5.52 -4.32 9.98
CA MET A 35 4.67 -3.41 10.76
C MET A 35 4.71 -3.70 12.26
N MET A 36 4.87 -4.97 12.63
CA MET A 36 4.86 -5.42 14.03
C MET A 36 6.23 -5.96 14.49
N GLY A 37 7.32 -5.57 13.83
CA GLY A 37 8.69 -5.86 14.27
C GLY A 37 9.53 -6.61 13.23
N HIS A 38 10.10 -7.75 13.62
CA HIS A 38 11.12 -8.45 12.84
C HIS A 38 10.61 -9.65 12.02
N ARG A 39 9.36 -10.07 12.23
CA ARG A 39 8.73 -11.15 11.46
C ARG A 39 7.38 -10.66 10.93
N PRO A 40 6.98 -11.12 9.73
CA PRO A 40 5.68 -10.77 9.16
C PRO A 40 4.56 -11.36 10.01
N THR A 41 3.49 -10.58 10.15
CA THR A 41 2.26 -10.91 10.87
C THR A 41 1.05 -10.82 9.93
N SER A 42 -0.14 -11.16 10.43
CA SER A 42 -1.38 -10.96 9.67
C SER A 42 -1.63 -9.48 9.31
N VAL A 43 -1.13 -8.54 10.10
CA VAL A 43 -1.19 -7.11 9.79
C VAL A 43 -0.40 -6.80 8.52
N ASP A 44 0.80 -7.35 8.41
CA ASP A 44 1.66 -7.18 7.23
C ASP A 44 0.99 -7.74 5.97
N ALA A 45 0.28 -8.87 6.07
CA ALA A 45 -0.45 -9.44 4.95
C ALA A 45 -1.57 -8.52 4.44
N ILE A 46 -2.33 -7.90 5.35
CA ILE A 46 -3.42 -6.97 4.98
C ILE A 46 -2.84 -5.68 4.37
N VAL A 47 -1.79 -5.12 4.99
CA VAL A 47 -1.14 -3.92 4.45
C VAL A 47 -0.55 -4.20 3.07
N PHE A 48 0.12 -5.33 2.91
CA PHE A 48 0.66 -5.76 1.62
C PHE A 48 -0.44 -5.88 0.57
N ALA A 49 -1.56 -6.53 0.88
CA ALA A 49 -2.67 -6.69 -0.06
C ALA A 49 -3.21 -5.33 -0.56
N MET A 50 -3.35 -4.34 0.35
CA MET A 50 -3.77 -2.99 -0.03
C MET A 50 -2.70 -2.29 -0.88
N LEU A 51 -1.43 -2.36 -0.49
CA LEU A 51 -0.34 -1.72 -1.22
C LEU A 51 -0.14 -2.33 -2.61
N ALA A 52 -0.22 -3.66 -2.76
CA ALA A 52 -0.11 -4.33 -4.05
C ALA A 52 -1.21 -3.89 -5.03
N GLN A 53 -2.43 -3.66 -4.52
CA GLN A 53 -3.52 -3.13 -5.34
C GLN A 53 -3.31 -1.67 -5.72
N ILE A 54 -2.81 -0.84 -4.79
CA ILE A 54 -2.58 0.60 -5.04
C ILE A 54 -1.40 0.81 -6.00
N LEU A 55 -0.32 0.03 -5.84
CA LEU A 55 0.92 0.12 -6.63
C LEU A 55 0.85 -0.65 -7.96
N THR A 56 -0.30 -1.18 -8.33
CA THR A 56 -0.44 -1.95 -9.56
C THR A 56 -0.15 -1.09 -10.80
N PRO A 57 0.58 -1.60 -11.81
CA PRO A 57 0.91 -0.81 -13.00
C PRO A 57 -0.31 -0.49 -13.87
N PHE A 58 -1.38 -1.29 -13.75
CA PHE A 58 -2.54 -1.23 -14.64
C PHE A 58 -3.39 0.02 -14.46
N PHE A 59 -3.24 0.72 -13.33
CA PHE A 59 -3.97 1.95 -13.05
C PHE A 59 -2.99 3.09 -12.82
N ASP A 60 -3.22 4.22 -13.49
CA ASP A 60 -2.62 5.50 -13.10
C ASP A 60 -3.61 6.26 -12.23
N SER A 61 -3.25 6.54 -10.98
CA SER A 61 -4.11 7.25 -10.05
C SER A 61 -3.31 8.18 -9.12
N PRO A 62 -3.93 9.25 -8.61
CA PRO A 62 -3.28 10.12 -7.62
C PRO A 62 -2.84 9.36 -6.36
N LEU A 63 -3.60 8.34 -5.95
CA LEU A 63 -3.28 7.53 -4.77
C LEU A 63 -2.07 6.62 -5.02
N ARG A 64 -1.94 6.06 -6.23
CA ARG A 64 -0.75 5.31 -6.65
C ARG A 64 0.51 6.17 -6.57
N ARG A 65 0.48 7.36 -7.19
CA ARG A 65 1.61 8.30 -7.14
C ARG A 65 1.98 8.70 -5.72
N ARG A 66 0.99 8.83 -4.83
CA ARG A 66 1.23 9.07 -3.40
C ARG A 66 1.94 7.88 -2.73
N ALA A 67 1.53 6.65 -3.01
CA ALA A 67 2.19 5.46 -2.47
C ALA A 67 3.64 5.31 -3.00
N GLU A 68 3.87 5.56 -4.29
CA GLU A 68 5.20 5.56 -4.91
C GLU A 68 6.13 6.61 -4.28
N SER A 69 5.58 7.75 -3.82
CA SER A 69 6.36 8.77 -3.10
C SER A 69 6.84 8.35 -1.70
N LEU A 70 6.43 7.17 -1.20
CA LEU A 70 6.78 6.63 0.12
C LEU A 70 7.68 5.40 -0.06
N PRO A 71 9.00 5.58 -0.25
CA PRO A 71 9.91 4.51 -0.65
C PRO A 71 10.00 3.35 0.35
N ASN A 72 9.77 3.61 1.64
CA ASN A 72 9.74 2.56 2.65
C ASN A 72 8.54 1.61 2.48
N LEU A 73 7.38 2.12 2.05
CA LEU A 73 6.21 1.30 1.73
C LEU A 73 6.39 0.51 0.45
N VAL A 74 7.00 1.12 -0.58
CA VAL A 74 7.35 0.40 -1.83
C VAL A 74 8.30 -0.76 -1.51
N ALA A 75 9.39 -0.50 -0.78
CA ALA A 75 10.34 -1.52 -0.37
C ALA A 75 9.70 -2.61 0.51
N PHE A 76 8.71 -2.25 1.34
CA PHE A 76 7.91 -3.22 2.09
C PHE A 76 7.07 -4.12 1.18
N ALA A 77 6.36 -3.54 0.22
CA ALA A 77 5.54 -4.30 -0.71
C ALA A 77 6.39 -5.26 -1.57
N GLU A 78 7.52 -4.79 -2.09
CA GLU A 78 8.47 -5.63 -2.83
C GLU A 78 9.01 -6.79 -1.99
N ARG A 79 9.35 -6.53 -0.72
CA ARG A 79 9.84 -7.57 0.21
C ARG A 79 8.78 -8.63 0.47
N MET A 80 7.52 -8.22 0.66
CA MET A 80 6.40 -9.15 0.86
C MET A 80 6.14 -9.97 -0.41
N MET A 81 6.17 -9.36 -1.60
CA MET A 81 6.01 -10.06 -2.88
C MET A 81 7.14 -11.07 -3.10
N ALA A 82 8.41 -10.67 -2.95
CA ALA A 82 9.55 -11.57 -3.13
C ALA A 82 9.55 -12.75 -2.13
N GLY A 83 9.04 -12.54 -0.91
CA GLY A 83 9.02 -13.58 0.12
C GLY A 83 7.89 -14.59 -0.02
N TYR A 84 6.71 -14.17 -0.48
CA TYR A 84 5.50 -15.01 -0.50
C TYR A 84 5.00 -15.38 -1.90
N TYR A 85 5.40 -14.63 -2.92
CA TYR A 85 4.98 -14.73 -4.31
C TYR A 85 6.17 -14.55 -5.25
N PRO A 86 7.27 -15.30 -5.06
CA PRO A 86 8.53 -15.09 -5.78
C PRO A 86 8.38 -15.18 -7.31
N GLU A 87 7.40 -15.94 -7.81
CA GLU A 87 7.08 -16.06 -9.22
C GLU A 87 6.52 -14.77 -9.85
N PHE A 88 5.94 -13.88 -9.04
CA PHE A 88 5.33 -12.60 -9.47
C PHE A 88 6.18 -11.37 -9.07
N ALA A 89 7.28 -11.56 -8.33
CA ALA A 89 8.13 -10.48 -7.84
C ALA A 89 8.77 -9.57 -8.92
N PRO A 90 9.15 -10.07 -10.12
CA PRO A 90 9.65 -9.21 -11.19
C PRO A 90 8.62 -8.20 -11.70
N GLU A 91 7.34 -8.56 -11.72
CA GLU A 91 6.25 -7.78 -12.31
C GLU A 91 5.96 -6.50 -11.51
N LEU A 92 6.20 -6.50 -10.20
CA LEU A 92 6.10 -5.29 -9.37
C LEU A 92 7.24 -4.29 -9.61
N ARG A 93 8.44 -4.75 -10.01
CA ARG A 93 9.58 -3.85 -10.25
C ARG A 93 9.51 -3.14 -11.59
N GLU A 94 8.96 -3.81 -12.60
CA GLU A 94 8.74 -3.21 -13.91
C GLU A 94 7.54 -2.23 -13.91
N ALA A 95 6.75 -2.27 -12.83
CA ALA A 95 5.56 -1.46 -12.64
C ALA A 95 5.79 -0.11 -11.95
N ALA A 96 6.86 0.03 -11.17
CA ALA A 96 7.22 1.21 -10.37
C ALA A 96 8.25 2.10 -11.07
#